data_AF-A0A371YXP0-F1
#
_entry.id   AF-A0A371YXP0-F1
#
_cell.length_a   1.000
_cell.length_b   1.000
_cell.length_c   1.000
_cell.angle_alpha   90.00
_cell.angle_beta   90.00
_cell.angle_gamma   90.00
#
_symmetry.space_group_name_H-M   'P 1'
#
loop_
_entity.id
_entity.type
_entity.pdbx_description
1 polymer ?
#
loop_
_entity_poly.entity_id
_entity_poly.type
_entity_poly.pdbx_seq_one_letter_code
_entity_poly.pdbx_strand_id
1 'polypeptide(L)'
;MAKPDKSRKNAPAKTAATVKLEAVGPASPEVLDRLFAVVESRRGTDPSISHSARLLARGRRKIAQKFGEEAVECLIEAVAGNRDELVSESADVLYHLIVMWVDAGVTSADVWAELQRREGTSGVAEKASRPRDPLA
;
A
#
# COMPACT_ATOMS: atom_id res chain seq x y z
N MET A 1 24.88 -43.42 -22.41
CA MET A 1 24.52 -42.41 -21.39
C MET A 1 23.55 -41.41 -22.00
N ALA A 2 22.25 -41.61 -21.79
CA ALA A 2 21.20 -40.70 -22.26
C ALA A 2 21.02 -39.55 -21.24
N LYS A 3 20.89 -38.31 -21.72
CA LYS A 3 20.58 -37.13 -20.88
C LYS A 3 19.10 -37.17 -20.48
N PRO A 4 18.73 -36.85 -19.22
CA PRO A 4 17.32 -36.77 -18.85
C PRO A 4 16.72 -35.44 -19.31
N ASP A 5 15.48 -35.54 -19.78
CA ASP A 5 14.58 -34.50 -20.24
C ASP A 5 14.22 -33.53 -19.09
N LYS A 6 14.23 -32.22 -19.36
CA LYS A 6 13.87 -31.17 -18.40
C LYS A 6 12.38 -30.87 -18.55
N SER A 7 11.53 -31.66 -17.90
CA SER A 7 10.13 -31.29 -17.70
C SER A 7 10.05 -30.05 -16.80
N ARG A 8 9.60 -28.93 -17.39
CA ARG A 8 9.28 -27.70 -16.67
C ARG A 8 8.10 -27.99 -15.74
N LYS A 9 8.31 -27.76 -14.44
CA LYS A 9 7.27 -27.78 -13.40
C LYS A 9 6.28 -26.66 -13.67
N ASN A 10 5.05 -26.98 -14.05
CA ASN A 10 3.94 -26.04 -13.97
C ASN A 10 3.55 -25.88 -12.49
N ALA A 11 3.77 -24.68 -11.95
CA ALA A 11 3.25 -24.31 -10.64
C ALA A 11 1.71 -24.19 -10.73
N PRO A 12 0.95 -24.62 -9.70
CA PRO A 12 -0.49 -24.50 -9.73
C PRO A 12 -0.91 -23.03 -9.65
N ALA A 13 -1.82 -22.64 -10.54
CA ALA A 13 -2.49 -21.35 -10.52
C ALA A 13 -3.19 -21.13 -9.18
N LYS A 14 -3.06 -19.92 -8.62
CA LYS A 14 -3.75 -19.53 -7.38
C LYS A 14 -5.26 -19.50 -7.63
N THR A 15 -5.97 -20.53 -7.20
CA THR A 15 -7.44 -20.51 -7.15
C THR A 15 -7.89 -19.54 -6.06
N ALA A 16 -8.38 -18.37 -6.45
CA ALA A 16 -9.01 -17.42 -5.55
C ALA A 16 -10.40 -17.95 -5.16
N ALA A 17 -10.62 -18.18 -3.86
CA ALA A 17 -11.93 -18.49 -3.30
C ALA A 17 -12.87 -17.30 -3.50
N THR A 18 -13.98 -17.53 -4.18
CA THR A 18 -15.00 -16.52 -4.47
C THR A 18 -15.87 -16.32 -3.22
N VAL A 19 -15.58 -15.28 -2.46
CA VAL A 19 -16.50 -14.76 -1.44
C VAL A 19 -17.46 -13.82 -2.15
N LYS A 20 -18.78 -14.03 -2.01
CA LYS A 20 -19.81 -13.09 -2.43
C LYS A 20 -19.61 -11.79 -1.65
N LEU A 21 -18.98 -10.80 -2.29
CA LEU A 21 -18.92 -9.43 -1.79
C LEU A 21 -20.34 -8.88 -1.91
N GLU A 22 -21.01 -8.64 -0.78
CA GLU A 22 -22.20 -7.79 -0.80
C GLU A 22 -21.80 -6.41 -1.34
N ALA A 23 -22.73 -5.77 -2.06
CA ALA A 23 -22.48 -4.55 -2.81
C ALA A 23 -21.87 -3.47 -1.91
N VAL A 24 -20.55 -3.31 -2.00
CA VAL A 24 -19.84 -2.15 -1.49
C VAL A 24 -20.50 -0.94 -2.15
N GLY A 25 -20.90 0.05 -1.36
CA GLY A 25 -21.45 1.30 -1.87
C GLY A 25 -20.53 1.99 -2.90
N PRO A 26 -20.91 3.15 -3.45
CA PRO A 26 -20.10 3.83 -4.45
C PRO A 26 -18.66 4.02 -3.95
N ALA A 27 -17.69 3.90 -4.87
CA ALA A 27 -16.29 4.15 -4.56
C ALA A 27 -16.14 5.57 -3.99
N SER A 28 -15.55 5.67 -2.81
CA SER A 28 -15.52 6.90 -2.03
C SER A 28 -14.27 6.91 -1.12
N PRO A 29 -13.73 8.08 -0.73
CA PRO A 29 -12.52 8.17 0.09
C PRO A 29 -12.59 7.41 1.43
N GLU A 30 -13.79 7.21 1.96
CA GLU A 30 -14.05 6.39 3.16
C GLU A 30 -13.59 4.93 3.01
N VAL A 31 -13.28 4.47 1.80
CA VAL A 31 -12.63 3.18 1.56
C VAL A 31 -11.29 3.08 2.29
N LEU A 32 -10.55 4.18 2.44
CA LEU A 32 -9.25 4.20 3.12
C LEU A 32 -9.41 4.00 4.63
N ASP A 33 -10.43 4.58 5.25
CA ASP A 33 -10.74 4.35 6.67
C ASP A 33 -11.22 2.92 6.92
N ARG A 34 -12.08 2.39 6.05
CA ARG A 34 -12.49 0.98 6.12
C ARG A 34 -11.29 0.04 5.95
N LEU A 35 -10.39 0.35 5.03
CA LEU A 35 -9.17 -0.41 4.80
C LEU A 35 -8.25 -0.37 6.02
N PHE A 36 -8.04 0.82 6.60
CA PHE A 36 -7.28 0.99 7.85
C PHE A 36 -7.88 0.12 8.97
N ALA A 37 -9.18 0.22 9.21
CA ALA A 37 -9.86 -0.56 10.25
C ALA A 37 -9.70 -2.07 10.03
N VAL A 38 -9.79 -2.54 8.79
CA VAL A 38 -9.54 -3.95 8.44
C VAL A 38 -8.09 -4.33 8.73
N VAL A 39 -7.11 -3.55 8.28
CA VAL A 39 -5.69 -3.87 8.49
C VAL A 39 -5.34 -3.88 9.98
N GLU A 40 -5.84 -2.91 10.75
CA GLU A 40 -5.69 -2.84 12.19
C GLU A 40 -6.31 -4.06 12.88
N SER A 41 -7.51 -4.49 12.47
CA SER A 41 -8.17 -5.68 13.01
C SER A 41 -7.40 -6.97 12.73
N ARG A 42 -6.42 -6.97 11.81
CA ARG A 42 -5.55 -8.12 11.53
C ARG A 42 -4.28 -8.14 12.36
N ARG A 43 -3.98 -7.09 13.13
CA ARG A 43 -2.81 -7.06 14.01
C ARG A 43 -2.90 -8.19 15.05
N GLY A 44 -1.85 -8.99 15.15
CA GLY A 44 -1.78 -10.12 16.10
C GLY A 44 -2.66 -11.31 15.75
N THR A 45 -3.39 -11.27 14.63
CA THR A 45 -4.17 -12.42 14.12
C THR A 45 -3.27 -13.42 13.38
N ASP A 46 -3.80 -14.60 13.04
CA ASP A 46 -3.02 -15.66 12.38
C ASP A 46 -2.47 -15.22 11.00
N PRO A 47 -1.13 -15.16 10.82
CA PRO A 47 -0.49 -14.77 9.56
C PRO A 47 -0.65 -15.80 8.43
N SER A 48 -1.14 -17.02 8.72
CA SER A 48 -1.39 -18.05 7.71
C SER A 48 -2.61 -17.71 6.86
N ILE A 49 -3.64 -17.10 7.45
CA ILE A 49 -4.95 -16.85 6.82
C ILE A 49 -5.15 -15.40 6.34
N SER A 50 -4.31 -14.45 6.75
CA SER A 50 -4.45 -13.04 6.38
C SER A 50 -3.14 -12.45 5.85
N HIS A 51 -3.22 -11.77 4.70
CA HIS A 51 -2.07 -11.09 4.12
C HIS A 51 -1.56 -9.97 5.05
N SER A 52 -2.46 -9.12 5.55
CA SER A 52 -2.10 -8.01 6.44
C SER A 52 -1.47 -8.53 7.74
N ALA A 53 -2.04 -9.59 8.34
CA ALA A 53 -1.45 -10.25 9.51
C ALA A 53 -0.03 -10.77 9.22
N ARG A 54 0.18 -11.35 8.03
CA ARG A 54 1.50 -11.84 7.60
C ARG A 54 2.52 -10.73 7.42
N LEU A 55 2.13 -9.57 6.89
CA LEU A 55 3.02 -8.42 6.76
C LEU A 55 3.40 -7.87 8.13
N LEU A 56 2.41 -7.66 9.00
CA LEU A 56 2.60 -7.18 10.36
C LEU A 56 3.52 -8.12 11.17
N ALA A 57 3.31 -9.43 11.07
CA ALA A 57 4.16 -10.44 11.72
C ALA A 57 5.61 -10.45 11.22
N ARG A 58 5.87 -10.02 9.97
CA ARG A 58 7.22 -9.90 9.41
C ARG A 58 7.93 -8.61 9.83
N GLY A 59 7.20 -7.67 10.44
CA GLY A 59 7.72 -6.45 11.05
C GLY A 59 8.15 -5.36 10.08
N ARG A 60 8.48 -4.20 10.67
CA ARG A 60 8.75 -2.92 10.00
C ARG A 60 9.61 -2.99 8.75
N ARG A 61 10.71 -3.76 8.80
CA ARG A 61 11.65 -3.87 7.66
C ARG A 61 10.96 -4.41 6.41
N LYS A 62 10.16 -5.47 6.53
CA LYS A 62 9.49 -6.06 5.36
C LYS A 62 8.35 -5.19 4.86
N ILE A 63 7.67 -4.50 5.78
CA ILE A 63 6.59 -3.55 5.45
C ILE A 63 7.15 -2.37 4.65
N ALA A 64 8.24 -1.76 5.13
CA ALA A 64 8.92 -0.67 4.42
C ALA A 64 9.47 -1.11 3.05
N GLN A 65 10.03 -2.31 2.97
CA GLN A 65 10.45 -2.89 1.69
C GLN A 65 9.28 -2.99 0.71
N LYS A 66 8.14 -3.56 1.12
CA LYS A 66 6.98 -3.70 0.24
C LYS A 66 6.45 -2.35 -0.22
N PHE A 67 6.30 -1.37 0.69
CA PHE A 67 5.91 -0.01 0.30
C PHE A 67 6.87 0.59 -0.73
N GLY A 68 8.18 0.39 -0.57
CA GLY A 68 9.17 0.86 -1.53
C GLY A 68 9.08 0.18 -2.91
N GLU A 69 8.76 -1.11 -2.95
CA GLU A 69 8.52 -1.86 -4.20
C GLU A 69 7.33 -1.25 -4.97
N GLU A 70 6.14 -1.17 -4.35
CA GLU A 70 4.94 -0.64 -5.01
C GLU A 70 5.11 0.83 -5.41
N ALA A 71 5.82 1.63 -4.61
CA ALA A 71 6.09 3.02 -4.95
C ALA A 71 6.94 3.14 -6.22
N VAL A 72 7.92 2.26 -6.41
CA VAL A 72 8.74 2.24 -7.63
C VAL A 72 7.95 1.71 -8.82
N GLU A 73 7.14 0.67 -8.64
CA GLU A 73 6.25 0.13 -9.68
C GLU A 73 5.24 1.20 -10.15
N CYS A 74 4.59 1.90 -9.21
CA CYS A 74 3.71 3.03 -9.51
C CYS A 74 4.41 4.13 -10.32
N LEU A 75 5.68 4.44 -10.01
CA LEU A 75 6.46 5.43 -10.77
C LEU A 75 6.79 4.93 -12.18
N ILE A 76 7.12 3.65 -12.34
CA ILE A 76 7.40 3.03 -13.64
C ILE A 76 6.17 3.13 -14.54
N GLU A 77 5.00 2.76 -14.04
CA GLU A 77 3.76 2.78 -14.83
C GLU A 77 3.30 4.19 -15.18
N ALA A 78 3.55 5.16 -14.29
CA ALA A 78 3.34 6.58 -14.58
C ALA A 78 4.20 7.07 -15.76
N VAL A 79 5.49 6.70 -15.77
CA VAL A 79 6.42 7.07 -16.85
C VAL A 79 6.09 6.33 -18.15
N ALA A 80 5.65 5.08 -18.06
CA ALA A 80 5.25 4.28 -19.21
C ALA A 80 3.92 4.76 -19.84
N GLY A 81 3.12 5.55 -19.13
CA GLY A 81 1.81 5.99 -19.59
C GLY A 81 0.73 4.90 -19.50
N ASN A 82 0.97 3.84 -18.73
CA ASN A 82 0.07 2.71 -18.56
C ASN A 82 -0.99 3.06 -17.51
N ARG A 83 -2.08 3.70 -17.93
CA ARG A 83 -3.11 4.23 -17.02
C ARG A 83 -3.69 3.18 -16.07
N ASP A 84 -4.04 2.00 -16.59
CA ASP A 84 -4.74 0.99 -15.79
C ASP A 84 -3.81 0.36 -14.74
N GLU A 85 -2.56 0.10 -15.11
CA GLU A 85 -1.53 -0.35 -14.17
C GLU A 85 -1.20 0.75 -13.15
N LEU A 86 -1.10 2.02 -13.56
CA LEU A 86 -0.92 3.13 -12.62
C LEU A 86 -2.03 3.21 -11.57
N VAL A 87 -3.29 2.94 -11.94
CA VAL A 87 -4.40 2.87 -10.98
C VAL A 87 -4.21 1.71 -10.01
N SER A 88 -3.81 0.54 -10.51
CA SER A 88 -3.56 -0.66 -9.68
C SER A 88 -2.42 -0.41 -8.68
N GLU A 89 -1.26 0.04 -9.17
CA GLU A 89 -0.08 0.31 -8.34
C GLU A 89 -0.33 1.45 -7.34
N SER A 90 -1.12 2.46 -7.71
CA SER A 90 -1.54 3.51 -6.77
C SER A 90 -2.35 2.94 -5.60
N ALA A 91 -3.20 1.94 -5.86
CA ALA A 91 -3.97 1.29 -4.81
C ALA A 91 -3.05 0.46 -3.90
N ASP A 92 -2.05 -0.24 -4.45
CA ASP A 92 -1.08 -1.01 -3.68
C ASP A 92 -0.17 -0.11 -2.83
N VAL A 93 0.24 1.05 -3.35
CA VAL A 93 0.93 2.10 -2.57
C VAL A 93 0.10 2.53 -1.37
N LEU A 94 -1.18 2.85 -1.56
CA LEU A 94 -2.07 3.28 -0.46
C LEU A 94 -2.26 2.16 0.57
N TYR A 95 -2.47 0.92 0.12
CA TYR A 95 -2.58 -0.23 1.01
C TYR A 95 -1.31 -0.44 1.84
N HIS A 96 -0.15 -0.47 1.20
CA HIS A 96 1.11 -0.70 1.90
C HIS A 96 1.52 0.46 2.82
N LEU A 97 1.11 1.69 2.49
CA LEU A 97 1.24 2.84 3.38
C LEU A 97 0.36 2.68 4.63
N ILE A 98 -0.89 2.24 4.48
CA ILE A 98 -1.78 1.95 5.62
C ILE A 98 -1.22 0.83 6.51
N VAL A 99 -0.68 -0.25 5.93
CA VAL A 99 -0.01 -1.30 6.72
C VAL A 99 1.17 -0.73 7.53
N MET A 100 1.92 0.20 6.94
CA MET A 100 3.00 0.90 7.62
C MET A 100 2.51 1.79 8.76
N TRP A 101 1.41 2.53 8.57
CA TRP A 101 0.81 3.33 9.62
C TRP A 101 0.37 2.47 10.80
N VAL A 102 -0.33 1.38 10.53
CA VAL A 102 -0.71 0.39 11.54
C VAL A 102 0.55 -0.10 12.26
N ASP A 103 1.55 -0.63 11.58
CA ASP A 103 2.79 -1.06 12.24
C ASP A 103 3.44 0.04 13.10
N ALA A 104 3.47 1.29 12.61
CA ALA A 104 4.05 2.45 13.29
C ALA A 104 3.20 3.05 14.42
N GLY A 105 1.93 2.65 14.57
CA GLY A 105 1.01 3.25 15.53
C GLY A 105 0.48 4.63 15.10
N VAL A 106 0.50 4.93 13.80
CA VAL A 106 -0.09 6.14 13.21
C VAL A 106 -1.52 5.80 12.79
N THR A 107 -2.48 6.67 13.12
CA THR A 107 -3.89 6.48 12.72
C THR A 107 -4.18 7.16 11.39
N SER A 108 -5.22 6.73 10.68
CA SER A 108 -5.67 7.44 9.47
C SER A 108 -6.08 8.89 9.81
N ALA A 109 -6.69 9.11 10.97
CA ALA A 109 -7.08 10.44 11.46
C ALA A 109 -5.88 11.40 11.63
N ASP A 110 -4.73 10.91 12.10
CA ASP A 110 -3.51 11.73 12.20
C ASP A 110 -3.08 12.26 10.81
N VAL A 111 -3.18 11.42 9.79
CA VAL A 111 -2.81 11.77 8.42
C VAL A 111 -3.85 12.68 7.78
N TRP A 112 -5.14 12.44 8.01
CA TRP A 112 -6.22 13.32 7.54
C TRP A 112 -6.12 14.72 8.15
N ALA A 113 -5.84 14.80 9.45
CA ALA A 113 -5.61 16.09 10.12
C ALA A 113 -4.43 16.84 9.49
N GLU A 114 -3.34 16.15 9.14
CA GLU A 114 -2.20 16.77 8.45
C GLU A 114 -2.52 17.18 7.01
N LEU A 115 -3.29 16.39 6.27
CA LEU A 115 -3.77 16.79 4.93
C LEU A 115 -4.68 18.01 5.01
N GLN A 116 -5.62 18.04 5.96
CA GLN A 116 -6.50 19.19 6.20
C GLN A 116 -5.69 20.44 6.59
N ARG A 117 -4.65 20.29 7.41
CA ARG A 117 -3.75 21.41 7.76
C ARG A 117 -3.04 22.00 6.53
N ARG A 118 -2.75 21.19 5.53
CA ARG A 118 -2.11 21.60 4.26
C ARG A 118 -3.12 22.12 3.24
N GLU A 119 -4.37 21.71 3.36
CA GLU A 119 -5.46 22.14 2.49
C GLU A 119 -5.58 23.68 2.50
N GLY A 120 -5.64 24.29 1.31
CA GLY A 120 -5.70 25.75 1.17
C GLY A 120 -4.36 26.49 1.32
N THR A 121 -3.29 25.84 1.80
CA THR A 121 -1.93 26.42 1.75
C THR A 121 -1.26 25.93 0.47
N SER A 122 -1.10 26.80 -0.54
CA SER A 122 -0.39 26.39 -1.75
C SER A 122 1.03 25.93 -1.39
N GLY A 123 1.50 24.83 -2.00
CA GLY A 123 2.86 24.33 -1.74
C GLY A 123 3.97 25.34 -2.06
N VAL A 124 3.64 26.41 -2.79
CA VAL A 124 4.51 27.58 -3.02
C VAL A 124 4.58 28.47 -1.78
N ALA A 125 3.45 28.78 -1.15
CA ALA A 125 3.39 29.58 0.08
C ALA A 125 4.06 28.85 1.26
N GLU A 126 3.85 27.54 1.39
CA GLU A 126 4.51 26.73 2.41
C GLU A 126 6.04 26.74 2.23
N LYS A 127 6.54 26.51 1.01
CA LYS A 127 7.98 26.56 0.70
C LYS A 127 8.58 27.94 0.96
N ALA A 128 7.85 29.02 0.68
CA ALA A 128 8.29 30.38 0.95
C ALA A 128 8.37 30.73 2.44
N SER A 129 7.57 30.06 3.29
CA SER A 129 7.56 30.26 4.75
C SER A 129 8.61 29.46 5.52
N ARG A 130 9.31 28.51 4.88
CA ARG A 130 10.35 27.72 5.55
C ARG A 130 11.57 28.61 5.83
N PRO A 131 12.19 28.54 7.02
CA PRO A 131 13.48 29.19 7.25
C PRO A 131 14.44 28.72 6.15
N ARG A 132 15.05 29.67 5.42
CA ARG A 132 16.14 29.31 4.51
C ARG A 132 17.23 28.65 5.36
N ASP A 133 17.60 27.44 4.98
CA ASP A 133 18.82 26.84 5.49
C ASP A 133 19.97 27.83 5.19
N PRO A 134 20.68 28.35 6.20
CA PRO A 134 21.80 29.25 5.99
C PRO A 134 22.95 28.61 5.19
N LEU A 135 22.89 27.31 4.93
CA LEU A 135 23.93 26.51 4.27
C LEU A 135 23.51 25.89 2.92
N ALA A 136 22.33 26.25 2.38
CA ALA A 136 21.90 25.83 1.03
C ALA A 136 22.39 26.77 -0.07
#